data_AF-A0A3C1WJE2-F1
#
_entry.id   AF-A0A3C1WJE2-F1
#
_cell.length_a   1.000
_cell.length_b   1.000
_cell.length_c   1.000
_cell.angle_alpha   90.00
_cell.angle_beta   90.00
_cell.angle_gamma   90.00
#
_symmetry.space_group_name_H-M   'P 1'
#
loop_
_entity.id
_entity.type
_entity.pdbx_description
1 polymer ?
#
loop_
_entity_poly.entity_id
_entity_poly.type
_entity_poly.pdbx_seq_one_letter_code
_entity_poly.pdbx_strand_id
1 'polypeptide(L)'
;EIDCPYGASMFVSKNFISEVGEMCEDYFLFYEELDWAIRAKQKGKSVGVCLNSMVFHKQGRSTGKKMDKQASPFISCLHSRNLLFFYRKFFPSLYQIALLRLFAKAMRSFAKGNTADFKIIMKVIAGFKNCSVYIQNEK
;
A
#
# COMPACT_ATOMS: atom_id res chain seq x y z
N GLU A 1 -6.00 -14.33 -16.35
CA GLU A 1 -4.88 -14.06 -15.42
C GLU A 1 -4.93 -12.59 -15.03
N ILE A 2 -4.53 -12.26 -13.80
CA ILE A 2 -4.45 -10.88 -13.31
C ILE A 2 -3.08 -10.63 -12.69
N ASP A 3 -2.63 -9.38 -12.63
CA ASP A 3 -1.31 -9.06 -12.04
C ASP A 3 -1.35 -8.93 -10.51
N CYS A 4 -2.47 -8.49 -9.94
CA CYS A 4 -2.62 -8.31 -8.49
C CYS A 4 -4.06 -8.62 -8.06
N PRO A 5 -4.27 -9.52 -7.08
CA PRO A 5 -5.59 -9.76 -6.51
C PRO A 5 -5.91 -8.71 -5.44
N TYR A 6 -7.17 -8.67 -5.01
CA TYR A 6 -7.55 -7.93 -3.80
C TYR A 6 -7.33 -8.82 -2.56
N GLY A 7 -6.58 -8.34 -1.56
CA GLY A 7 -6.26 -9.09 -0.34
C GLY A 7 -7.46 -9.51 0.50
N ALA A 8 -8.62 -8.89 0.29
CA ALA A 8 -9.85 -9.21 1.01
C ALA A 8 -10.39 -10.63 0.75
N SER A 9 -10.01 -11.26 -0.37
CA SER A 9 -10.46 -12.62 -0.72
C SER A 9 -9.40 -13.32 -1.56
N MET A 10 -8.45 -13.96 -0.88
CA MET A 10 -7.37 -14.72 -1.50
C MET A 10 -7.35 -16.16 -0.99
N PHE A 11 -6.97 -17.08 -1.86
CA PHE A 11 -6.70 -18.46 -1.51
C PHE A 11 -5.38 -18.88 -2.14
N VAL A 12 -4.52 -19.54 -1.35
CA VAL A 12 -3.22 -20.05 -1.78
C VAL A 12 -3.00 -21.45 -1.24
N SER A 13 -2.22 -22.26 -1.95
CA SER A 13 -1.85 -23.59 -1.46
C SER A 13 -0.72 -23.50 -0.43
N LYS A 14 -0.58 -24.53 0.42
CA LYS A 14 0.57 -24.65 1.32
C LYS A 14 1.90 -24.64 0.55
N ASN A 15 1.93 -25.29 -0.61
CA ASN A 15 3.12 -25.32 -1.46
C ASN A 15 3.49 -23.92 -1.97
N PHE A 16 2.50 -23.09 -2.30
CA PHE A 16 2.74 -21.69 -2.65
C PHE A 16 3.44 -20.92 -1.52
N ILE A 17 2.96 -21.05 -0.29
CA ILE A 17 3.59 -20.40 0.88
C ILE A 17 5.02 -20.89 1.08
N SER A 18 5.26 -22.20 0.94
CA SER A 18 6.61 -22.78 1.07
C SER A 18 7.60 -22.26 0.03
N GLU A 19 7.15 -21.96 -1.20
CA GLU A 19 8.02 -21.51 -2.28
C GLU A 19 8.18 -19.99 -2.37
N VAL A 20 7.09 -19.23 -2.12
CA VAL A 20 7.02 -17.77 -2.28
C VAL A 20 7.28 -17.05 -0.96
N GLY A 21 7.00 -17.70 0.17
CA GLY A 21 7.01 -17.11 1.51
C GLY A 21 5.67 -16.44 1.86
N GLU A 22 5.54 -16.01 3.11
CA GLU A 22 4.36 -15.30 3.63
C GLU A 22 4.26 -13.86 3.09
N MET A 23 3.17 -13.16 3.41
CA MET A 23 3.03 -11.74 3.10
C MET A 23 4.03 -10.91 3.94
N CYS A 24 4.50 -9.80 3.39
CA CYS A 24 5.53 -8.99 4.03
C CYS A 24 4.92 -8.10 5.13
N GLU A 25 5.23 -8.40 6.39
CA GLU A 25 4.69 -7.68 7.56
C GLU A 25 5.18 -6.23 7.68
N ASP A 26 6.32 -5.90 7.06
CA ASP A 26 6.87 -4.54 7.07
C ASP A 26 5.89 -3.50 6.51
N TYR A 27 4.95 -3.92 5.64
CA TYR A 27 3.92 -3.06 5.08
C TYR A 27 2.84 -2.66 6.09
N PHE A 28 2.53 -3.54 7.04
CA PHE A 28 1.33 -3.54 7.90
C PHE A 28 0.01 -3.50 7.11
N LEU A 29 -0.19 -2.51 6.24
CA LEU A 29 -1.36 -2.33 5.39
C LEU A 29 -0.97 -1.59 4.10
N PHE A 30 -1.53 -2.02 2.96
CA PHE A 30 -1.24 -1.58 1.59
C PHE A 30 0.10 -2.07 1.05
N TYR A 31 0.10 -2.51 -0.22
CA TYR A 31 1.23 -3.03 -0.98
C TYR A 31 1.73 -4.43 -0.57
N GLU A 32 1.25 -5.02 0.51
CA GLU A 32 1.55 -6.38 0.96
C GLU A 32 1.16 -7.43 -0.09
N GLU A 33 -0.03 -7.28 -0.66
CA GLU A 33 -0.58 -8.15 -1.70
C GLU A 33 0.13 -7.98 -3.04
N LEU A 34 0.52 -6.75 -3.39
CA LEU A 34 1.27 -6.45 -4.60
C LEU A 34 2.71 -6.98 -4.53
N ASP A 35 3.36 -6.82 -3.38
CA ASP A 35 4.67 -7.43 -3.08
C ASP A 35 4.59 -8.95 -3.25
N TRP A 36 3.56 -9.57 -2.68
CA TRP A 36 3.38 -11.02 -2.72
C TRP A 36 3.13 -11.53 -4.14
N ALA A 37 2.32 -10.81 -4.93
CA ALA A 37 2.08 -11.11 -6.34
C ALA A 37 3.35 -11.00 -7.19
N ILE A 38 4.20 -9.98 -6.98
CA ILE A 38 5.49 -9.88 -7.69
C ILE A 38 6.41 -11.04 -7.33
N ARG A 39 6.53 -11.38 -6.04
CA ARG A 39 7.35 -12.54 -5.62
C ARG A 39 6.83 -13.84 -6.21
N ALA A 40 5.51 -14.02 -6.26
CA ALA A 40 4.88 -15.18 -6.91
C ALA A 40 5.28 -15.28 -8.39
N LYS A 41 5.18 -14.17 -9.13
CA LYS A 41 5.56 -14.09 -10.54
C LYS A 41 7.04 -14.38 -10.77
N GLN A 42 7.92 -13.88 -9.90
CA GLN A 42 9.36 -14.19 -9.92
C GLN A 42 9.68 -15.68 -9.70
N LYS A 43 8.75 -16.43 -9.09
CA LYS A 43 8.82 -17.90 -8.91
C LYS A 43 8.05 -18.67 -9.98
N GLY A 44 7.60 -18.01 -11.05
CA GLY A 44 6.83 -18.64 -12.12
C GLY A 44 5.41 -19.06 -11.73
N LYS A 45 4.85 -18.49 -10.65
CA LYS A 45 3.45 -18.70 -10.27
C LYS A 45 2.58 -17.61 -10.89
N SER A 46 1.38 -17.98 -11.32
CA SER A 46 0.38 -17.05 -11.86
C SER A 46 -0.67 -16.70 -10.82
N VAL A 47 -1.32 -15.55 -10.99
CA VAL A 47 -2.46 -15.12 -10.18
C VAL A 47 -3.75 -15.22 -11.00
N GLY A 48 -4.69 -16.02 -10.51
CA GLY A 48 -6.00 -16.23 -11.11
C GLY A 48 -7.12 -15.50 -10.37
N VAL A 49 -8.30 -15.46 -11.00
CA VAL A 49 -9.55 -15.01 -10.38
C VAL A 49 -10.62 -16.06 -10.61
N CYS A 50 -11.39 -16.36 -9.56
CA CYS A 50 -12.57 -17.23 -9.65
C CYS A 50 -13.82 -16.37 -9.63
N LEU A 51 -14.40 -16.09 -10.81
CA LEU A 51 -15.58 -15.23 -10.93
C LEU A 51 -16.83 -15.80 -10.24
N ASN A 52 -16.87 -17.12 -10.02
CA ASN A 52 -17.96 -17.79 -9.32
C ASN A 52 -17.86 -17.65 -7.79
N SER A 53 -16.72 -17.17 -7.26
CA SER A 53 -16.53 -16.93 -5.83
C SER A 53 -16.74 -15.45 -5.53
N MET A 54 -17.93 -15.10 -5.07
CA MET A 54 -18.31 -13.72 -4.77
C MET A 54 -18.26 -13.42 -3.28
N VAL A 55 -17.48 -12.42 -2.88
CA VAL A 55 -17.38 -11.94 -1.49
C VAL A 55 -17.67 -10.44 -1.46
N PHE A 56 -18.66 -10.04 -0.67
CA PHE A 56 -18.98 -8.62 -0.48
C PHE A 56 -18.02 -7.98 0.52
N HIS A 57 -17.19 -7.06 0.04
CA HIS A 57 -16.26 -6.30 0.87
C HIS A 57 -16.76 -4.86 1.08
N LYS A 58 -17.03 -4.50 2.34
CA LYS A 58 -17.33 -3.12 2.73
C LYS A 58 -16.04 -2.29 2.81
N GLN A 59 -15.58 -1.81 1.65
CA GLN A 59 -14.37 -1.03 1.50
C GLN A 59 -14.32 0.17 2.45
N GLY A 60 -13.17 0.40 3.09
CA GLY A 60 -12.94 1.58 3.93
C GLY A 60 -13.41 1.49 5.38
N ARG A 61 -14.08 0.39 5.80
CA ARG A 61 -14.53 0.23 7.20
C ARG A 61 -13.37 0.18 8.18
N SER A 62 -12.33 -0.63 7.90
CA SER A 62 -11.16 -0.77 8.78
C SER A 62 -10.23 0.44 8.75
N THR A 63 -10.27 1.24 7.69
CA THR A 63 -9.44 2.44 7.53
C THR A 63 -10.18 3.74 7.90
N GLY A 64 -11.40 3.63 8.42
CA GLY A 64 -12.23 4.77 8.82
C GLY A 64 -12.60 5.73 7.68
N LYS A 65 -12.37 5.33 6.43
CA LYS A 65 -12.53 6.19 5.26
C LYS A 65 -14.03 6.39 4.99
N LYS A 66 -14.59 7.51 5.46
CA LYS A 66 -15.90 8.01 5.02
C LYS A 66 -15.72 8.69 3.67
N MET A 67 -16.69 8.54 2.75
CA MET A 67 -16.59 9.05 1.36
C MET A 67 -16.24 10.55 1.29
N ASP A 68 -16.62 11.34 2.31
CA ASP A 68 -16.41 12.78 2.37
C ASP A 68 -15.29 13.24 3.31
N LYS A 69 -14.54 12.31 3.92
CA LYS A 69 -13.46 12.66 4.87
C LYS A 69 -12.09 12.48 4.24
N GLN A 70 -11.22 13.44 4.55
CA GLN A 70 -9.80 13.37 4.22
C GLN A 70 -9.20 12.08 4.77
N ALA A 71 -8.27 11.48 4.02
CA ALA A 71 -7.56 10.30 4.48
C ALA A 71 -6.87 10.59 5.82
N SER A 72 -6.93 9.64 6.75
CA SER A 72 -6.32 9.85 8.06
C SER A 72 -4.80 10.03 7.93
N PRO A 73 -4.17 10.76 8.88
CA PRO A 73 -2.72 10.92 8.92
C PRO A 73 -1.96 9.59 8.84
N PHE A 74 -2.48 8.56 9.52
CA PHE A 74 -1.90 7.23 9.53
C PHE A 74 -1.94 6.57 8.15
N ILE A 75 -3.11 6.59 7.50
CA ILE A 75 -3.30 6.02 6.15
C ILE A 75 -2.47 6.77 5.11
N SER A 76 -2.36 8.09 5.20
CA SER A 76 -1.50 8.86 4.31
C SER A 76 -0.02 8.51 4.47
N CYS A 77 0.44 8.38 5.73
CA CYS A 77 1.80 7.96 6.03
C CYS A 77 2.08 6.58 5.44
N LEU A 78 1.22 5.59 5.70
CA LEU A 78 1.38 4.23 5.19
C LEU A 78 1.42 4.20 3.67
N HIS A 79 0.45 4.80 2.97
CA HIS A 79 0.47 4.81 1.50
C HIS A 79 1.74 5.43 0.94
N SER A 80 2.19 6.55 1.51
CA SER A 80 3.38 7.26 1.02
C SER A 80 4.66 6.47 1.30
N ARG A 81 4.79 5.92 2.52
CA ARG A 81 5.95 5.14 2.95
C ARG A 81 6.03 3.82 2.17
N ASN A 82 4.90 3.14 1.99
CA ASN A 82 4.82 1.83 1.34
C ASN A 82 5.12 1.93 -0.15
N LEU A 83 4.70 3.02 -0.80
CA LEU A 83 5.10 3.30 -2.19
C LEU A 83 6.63 3.36 -2.32
N LEU A 84 7.31 4.16 -1.48
CA LEU A 84 8.77 4.27 -1.54
C LEU A 84 9.46 2.95 -1.21
N PHE A 85 8.99 2.25 -0.17
CA PHE A 85 9.53 0.96 0.23
C PHE A 85 9.39 -0.09 -0.89
N PHE A 86 8.21 -0.16 -1.52
CA PHE A 86 7.95 -1.06 -2.64
C PHE A 86 8.82 -0.76 -3.86
N TYR A 87 8.93 0.50 -4.27
CA TYR A 87 9.80 0.87 -5.39
C TYR A 87 11.26 0.59 -5.10
N ARG A 88 11.73 0.86 -3.87
CA ARG A 88 13.10 0.54 -3.46
C ARG A 88 13.38 -0.96 -3.52
N LYS A 89 12.38 -1.80 -3.20
CA LYS A 89 12.50 -3.26 -3.17
C LYS A 89 12.51 -3.89 -4.56
N PHE A 90 11.60 -3.49 -5.46
CA PHE A 90 11.40 -4.18 -6.74
C PHE A 90 11.83 -3.38 -7.97
N PHE A 91 11.86 -2.05 -7.89
CA PHE A 91 12.12 -1.16 -9.04
C PHE A 91 13.09 -0.03 -8.66
N PRO A 92 14.32 -0.35 -8.22
CA PRO A 92 15.26 0.65 -7.69
C PRO A 92 15.61 1.74 -8.73
N SER A 93 15.66 1.40 -10.02
CA SER A 93 15.87 2.36 -11.10
C SER A 93 14.73 3.39 -11.25
N LEU A 94 13.50 3.02 -10.88
CA LEU A 94 12.32 3.87 -10.93
C LEU A 94 12.01 4.54 -9.59
N TYR A 95 12.87 4.38 -8.58
CA TYR A 95 12.67 4.99 -7.26
C TYR A 95 12.55 6.51 -7.32
N GLN A 96 13.31 7.17 -8.20
CA GLN A 96 13.21 8.62 -8.41
C GLN A 96 11.83 9.04 -8.94
N ILE A 97 11.21 8.21 -9.79
CA ILE A 97 9.85 8.47 -10.28
C ILE A 97 8.84 8.38 -9.13
N ALA A 98 9.02 7.43 -8.21
CA ALA A 98 8.16 7.34 -7.02
C ALA A 98 8.28 8.58 -6.12
N LEU A 99 9.51 9.10 -5.93
CA LEU A 99 9.74 10.35 -5.20
C LEU A 99 9.06 11.54 -5.88
N LEU A 100 9.23 11.70 -7.21
CA LEU A 100 8.56 12.74 -7.98
C LEU A 100 7.04 12.65 -7.89
N ARG A 101 6.48 11.43 -7.94
CA ARG A 101 5.05 11.19 -7.80
C ARG A 101 4.53 11.59 -6.42
N LEU A 102 5.26 11.28 -5.35
CA LEU A 102 4.90 11.73 -4.00
C LEU A 102 5.02 13.23 -3.85
N PHE A 103 6.08 13.83 -4.39
CA PHE A 103 6.26 15.27 -4.38
C PHE A 103 5.08 15.98 -5.09
N ALA A 104 4.71 15.53 -6.27
CA ALA A 104 3.53 16.04 -6.98
C ALA A 104 2.22 15.81 -6.22
N LYS A 105 2.09 14.71 -5.46
CA LYS A 105 0.95 14.49 -4.55
C LYS A 105 0.96 15.51 -3.41
N ALA A 106 2.12 15.77 -2.79
CA ALA A 106 2.27 16.76 -1.73
C ALA A 106 1.87 18.16 -2.22
N MET A 107 2.37 18.59 -3.39
CA MET A 107 2.04 19.89 -3.97
C MET A 107 0.54 20.03 -4.26
N ARG A 108 -0.12 18.98 -4.78
CA ARG A 108 -1.58 18.98 -4.97
C ARG A 108 -2.34 19.03 -3.64
N SER A 109 -1.84 18.38 -2.61
CA SER A 109 -2.42 18.40 -1.26
C SER A 109 -2.35 19.80 -0.64
N PHE A 110 -1.20 20.46 -0.81
CA PHE A 110 -0.99 21.85 -0.43
C PHE A 110 -1.94 22.80 -1.17
N ALA A 111 -2.05 22.67 -2.50
CA ALA A 111 -2.95 23.50 -3.31
C ALA A 111 -4.44 23.35 -2.93
N LYS A 112 -4.82 22.18 -2.39
CA LYS A 112 -6.17 21.92 -1.87
C LYS A 112 -6.37 22.37 -0.41
N GLY A 113 -5.36 22.99 0.21
CA GLY A 113 -5.41 23.43 1.61
C GLY A 113 -5.22 22.31 2.64
N ASN A 114 -4.94 21.07 2.23
CA ASN A 114 -4.68 19.95 3.15
C ASN A 114 -3.22 19.97 3.63
N THR A 115 -2.94 20.88 4.56
CA THR A 115 -1.59 21.09 5.10
C THR A 115 -1.09 19.91 5.94
N ALA A 116 -1.99 19.11 6.53
CA ALA A 116 -1.63 17.93 7.31
C ALA A 116 -1.06 16.83 6.42
N ASP A 117 -1.77 16.47 5.35
CA ASP A 117 -1.33 15.46 4.38
C ASP A 117 -0.04 15.89 3.66
N PHE A 118 0.08 17.17 3.29
CA PHE A 118 1.32 17.74 2.77
C PHE A 118 2.50 17.50 3.72
N LYS A 119 2.38 17.87 5.00
CA LYS A 119 3.45 17.71 6.00
C LYS A 119 3.86 16.24 6.15
N ILE A 120 2.90 15.32 6.13
CA ILE A 120 3.16 13.88 6.26
C ILE A 120 3.94 13.37 5.05
N ILE A 121 3.48 13.68 3.83
CA ILE A 121 4.16 13.24 2.61
C ILE A 121 5.58 13.80 2.56
N MET A 122 5.78 15.07 2.91
CA MET A 122 7.12 15.68 2.96
C MET A 122 8.03 15.03 4.00
N LYS A 123 7.51 14.70 5.19
CA LYS A 123 8.26 13.92 6.20
C LYS A 123 8.70 12.56 5.65
N VAL A 124 7.80 11.85 4.95
CA VAL A 124 8.10 10.54 4.35
C VAL A 124 9.17 10.68 3.26
N ILE A 125 9.08 11.68 2.39
CA ILE A 125 10.11 11.98 1.39
C ILE A 125 11.47 12.25 2.05
N ALA A 126 11.49 12.96 3.19
CA ALA A 126 12.69 13.21 3.99
C ALA A 126 13.21 11.96 4.75
N GLY A 127 12.58 10.80 4.59
CA GLY A 127 13.05 9.52 5.16
C GLY A 127 12.32 9.08 6.43
N PHE A 128 11.23 9.74 6.82
CA PHE A 128 10.42 9.29 7.95
C PHE A 128 9.73 7.95 7.65
N LYS A 129 9.92 6.96 8.53
CA LYS A 129 9.37 5.60 8.37
C LYS A 129 8.33 5.21 9.42
N ASN A 130 8.32 5.86 10.58
CA ASN A 130 7.54 5.41 11.73
C ASN A 130 6.09 5.90 11.71
N CYS A 131 5.24 5.27 10.90
CA CYS A 131 3.85 5.69 10.77
C CYS A 131 2.98 5.44 12.02
N SER A 132 3.39 4.56 12.94
CA SER A 132 2.59 4.23 14.14
C SER A 132 2.33 5.43 15.05
N VAL A 133 3.17 6.47 14.98
CA VAL A 133 2.99 7.75 15.68
C VAL A 133 1.63 8.39 15.39
N TYR A 134 1.04 8.11 14.23
CA TYR A 134 -0.25 8.67 13.84
C TYR A 134 -1.46 7.85 14.33
N ILE A 135 -1.25 6.65 14.91
CA ILE A 135 -2.33 5.80 15.44
C ILE A 135 -3.00 6.44 16.67
N GLN A 136 -2.22 7.14 17.50
CA GLN A 136 -2.72 7.77 18.73
C GLN A 136 -3.60 9.00 18.48
N ASN A 137 -3.49 9.61 17.30
CA ASN A 137 -4.29 10.80 16.93
C ASN A 137 -5.68 10.46 16.37
N GLU A 138 -6.08 9.18 16.40
CA GLU A 138 -7.36 8.69 15.85
C GLU A 138 -8.39 8.27 16.92
N LYS A 139 -8.06 8.41 18.22
CA LYS A 139 -9.02 8.30 19.33
C LYS A 139 -9.63 9.65 19.66
#